data_AF-A0A9D5DNZ3-F1
#
_entry.id   AF-A0A9D5DNZ3-F1
#
_cell.length_a   1.000
_cell.length_b   1.000
_cell.length_c   1.000
_cell.angle_alpha   90.00
_cell.angle_beta   90.00
_cell.angle_gamma   90.00
#
_symmetry.space_group_name_H-M   'P 1'
#
loop_
_entity.id
_entity.type
_entity.pdbx_description
1 polymer ?
#
loop_
_entity_poly.entity_id
_entity_poly.type
_entity_poly.pdbx_seq_one_letter_code
_entity_poly.pdbx_strand_id
1 'polypeptide(L)' 'MVVASKVDRLLKDHKITATIVECRLTEIEEKRDQVDLIITTTNVYRSYGVPTLHGLPFLSGAGVSRVSDEILSYLT' A
#
# COMPACT_ATOMS: atom_id res chain seq x y z
N MET A 1 2.28 -5.96 -10.07
CA MET A 1 0.98 -6.52 -9.60
C MET A 1 -0.15 -5.56 -9.94
N VAL A 2 -1.38 -6.03 -10.13
CA VAL A 2 -2.55 -5.16 -10.42
C VAL A 2 -2.77 -4.10 -9.33
N VAL A 3 -2.50 -4.44 -8.07
CA VAL A 3 -2.66 -3.51 -6.93
C VAL A 3 -1.68 -2.35 -7.01
N ALA A 4 -0.38 -2.62 -7.18
CA ALA A 4 0.66 -1.59 -7.29
C ALA A 4 0.33 -0.56 -8.37
N SER A 5 -0.09 -1.01 -9.56
CA SER A 5 -0.47 -0.10 -10.65
C SER A 5 -1.72 0.73 -10.34
N LYS A 6 -2.69 0.19 -9.58
CA LYS A 6 -3.87 0.97 -9.17
C LYS A 6 -3.51 2.03 -8.14
N VAL A 7 -2.65 1.69 -7.18
CA VAL A 7 -2.15 2.63 -6.18
C VAL A 7 -1.31 3.72 -6.84
N ASP A 8 -0.45 3.38 -7.81
CA ASP A 8 0.34 4.36 -8.58
C ASP A 8 -0.56 5.38 -9.29
N ARG A 9 -1.61 4.88 -9.96
CA ARG A 9 -2.59 5.74 -10.63
C ARG A 9 -3.32 6.64 -9.65
N LEU A 10 -3.75 6.11 -8.50
CA LEU A 10 -4.40 6.89 -7.45
C LEU A 10 -3.52 8.05 -6.99
N LEU A 11 -2.25 7.75 -6.68
CA LEU A 11 -1.30 8.74 -6.19
C LEU A 11 -1.02 9.80 -7.26
N LYS A 12 -0.87 9.39 -8.53
CA LYS A 12 -0.71 10.32 -9.66
C LYS A 12 -1.92 11.21 -9.88
N ASP A 13 -3.14 10.67 -9.77
CA ASP A 13 -4.39 11.44 -9.92
C ASP A 13 -4.49 12.54 -8.85
N HIS A 14 -4.06 12.21 -7.62
CA HIS A 14 -3.95 13.15 -6.51
C HIS A 14 -2.67 14.00 -6.51
N LYS A 15 -1.82 13.89 -7.54
CA LYS A 15 -0.53 14.58 -7.68
C LYS A 15 0.46 14.33 -6.52
N ILE A 16 0.35 13.17 -5.86
CA ILE A 16 1.26 12.73 -4.82
C ILE A 16 2.43 12.01 -5.48
N THR A 17 3.64 12.49 -5.17
CA THR A 17 4.88 11.86 -5.64
C THR A 17 5.25 10.75 -4.66
N ALA A 18 4.95 9.52 -5.03
CA ALA A 18 5.23 8.34 -4.21
C ALA A 18 5.92 7.26 -5.05
N THR A 19 6.84 6.54 -4.41
CA THR A 19 7.58 5.45 -5.05
C THR A 19 6.98 4.12 -4.59
N ILE A 20 6.45 3.35 -5.53
CA ILE A 20 5.94 2.02 -5.22
C ILE A 20 7.04 1.00 -5.44
N VAL A 21 7.35 0.25 -4.39
CA VAL A 21 8.34 -0.83 -4.43
C VAL A 21 7.62 -2.15 -4.23
N GLU A 22 7.66 -3.00 -5.24
CA GLU A 22 7.08 -4.35 -5.17
C GLU A 22 8.12 -5.32 -4.60
N CYS A 23 7.78 -6.02 -3.52
CA CYS A 23 8.69 -6.94 -2.82
C CYS A 23 7.93 -8.17 -2.29
N ARG A 24 8.66 -9.23 -1.96
CA ARG A 24 8.08 -10.40 -1.29
C ARG A 24 7.90 -10.14 0.20
N LEU A 25 7.03 -10.94 0.83
CA LEU A 25 6.72 -10.83 2.26
C LEU A 25 7.95 -10.96 3.16
N THR A 26 8.95 -11.74 2.74
CA THR A 26 10.25 -11.91 3.42
C THR A 26 11.13 -10.67 3.34
N GLU A 27 11.03 -9.90 2.25
CA GLU A 27 11.82 -8.68 2.02
C GLU A 27 11.19 -7.45 2.68
N ILE A 28 9.91 -7.52 3.04
CA ILE A 28 9.22 -6.44 3.77
C ILE A 28 9.97 -6.13 5.06
N GLU A 29 10.49 -7.14 5.75
CA GLU A 29 11.17 -6.95 7.04
C GLU A 29 12.46 -6.13 6.91
N GLU A 30 13.17 -6.27 5.80
CA GLU A 30 14.38 -5.50 5.49
C GLU A 30 14.07 -4.11 4.92
N LYS A 31 12.93 -3.97 4.23
CA LYS A 31 12.54 -2.71 3.56
C LYS A 31 11.61 -1.83 4.38
N ARG A 32 11.03 -2.35 5.47
CA ARG A 32 10.11 -1.61 6.34
C ARG A 32 10.72 -0.30 6.85
N ASP A 33 12.02 -0.27 7.11
CA ASP A 33 12.73 0.94 7.57
C ASP A 33 12.85 2.03 6.50
N GLN A 34 12.58 1.71 5.23
CA GLN A 34 12.70 2.62 4.08
C GLN A 34 11.36 2.95 3.44
N VAL A 35 10.23 2.56 4.07
CA VAL A 35 8.89 2.82 3.54
C VAL A 35 8.01 3.40 4.63
N ASP A 36 7.17 4.36 4.24
CA ASP A 36 6.21 4.99 5.15
C ASP A 36 4.90 4.21 5.25
N LEU A 37 4.63 3.33 4.28
CA LEU A 37 3.37 2.58 4.18
C LEU A 37 3.60 1.23 3.51
N ILE A 38 3.01 0.18 4.08
CA ILE A 38 3.04 -1.18 3.52
C ILE A 38 1.64 -1.54 3.03
N ILE A 39 1.53 -2.01 1.79
CA ILE A 39 0.26 -2.50 1.24
C ILE A 39 0.40 -3.98 0.91
N THR A 40 -0.45 -4.80 1.52
CA THR A 40 -0.38 -6.27 1.44
C THR A 40 -1.75 -6.85 1.14
N THR A 41 -1.82 -7.81 0.21
CA THR A 41 -3.05 -8.53 -0.12
C THR A 41 -3.26 -9.78 0.72
N THR A 42 -2.29 -10.11 1.58
CA THR A 42 -2.30 -11.31 2.42
C THR A 42 -2.40 -10.88 3.87
N ASN A 43 -3.09 -11.69 4.69
CA ASN A 43 -3.10 -11.45 6.13
C ASN A 43 -1.70 -11.64 6.69
N VAL A 44 -1.15 -10.55 7.22
CA VAL A 44 0.15 -10.56 7.89
C VAL A 44 -0.13 -10.40 9.37
N TYR A 45 0.21 -11.43 10.15
CA TYR A 45 0.05 -11.42 11.61
C TYR A 45 1.17 -10.66 12.32
N ARG A 46 2.18 -10.23 11.57
CA ARG A 46 3.36 -9.55 12.08
C ARG A 46 3.21 -8.06 11.82
N SER A 47 3.39 -7.24 12.85
CA SER A 47 3.50 -5.78 12.70
C SER A 47 4.94 -5.42 12.35
N TYR A 48 5.11 -4.65 11.28
CA TYR A 48 6.41 -4.19 10.82
C TYR A 48 6.81 -2.84 11.43
N GLY A 49 5.99 -2.26 12.31
CA GLY A 49 6.21 -0.93 12.90
C GLY A 49 5.83 0.23 11.97
N VAL A 50 5.45 -0.08 10.73
CA VAL A 50 4.97 0.85 9.70
C VAL A 50 3.48 0.60 9.50
N PRO A 51 2.65 1.63 9.24
CA PRO A 51 1.24 1.43 8.92
C PRO A 51 1.10 0.44 7.75
N THR A 52 0.27 -0.57 7.96
CA THR A 52 0.08 -1.67 7.02
C THR A 52 -1.39 -1.72 6.62
N LEU A 53 -1.65 -1.55 5.32
CA LEU A 53 -2.98 -1.56 4.75
C LEU A 53 -3.23 -2.82 3.93
N HIS A 54 -4.49 -3.25 3.91
CA HIS A 54 -4.91 -4.38 3.10
C HIS A 54 -5.20 -3.94 1.67
N GLY A 55 -4.42 -4.45 0.71
CA GLY A 55 -4.60 -4.23 -0.73
C GLY A 55 -5.71 -5.08 -1.37
N LEU A 56 -6.40 -5.93 -0.59
CA LEU A 56 -7.49 -6.79 -1.07
C LEU A 56 -8.64 -6.01 -1.77
N PRO A 57 -9.04 -4.81 -1.30
CA PRO A 57 -10.03 -3.97 -1.97
C PRO A 57 -9.63 -3.58 -3.39
N PHE A 58 -8.33 -3.39 -3.67
CA PHE A 58 -7.84 -3.13 -5.02
C PHE A 58 -7.99 -4.32 -5.96
N LEU A 59 -8.00 -5.55 -5.44
CA LEU A 59 -8.25 -6.75 -6.23
C LEU A 59 -9.75 -6.97 -6.47
N SER A 60 -10.56 -6.88 -5.41
CA SER A 60 -12.01 -7.12 -5.48
C SER A 60 -12.80 -5.97 -6.13
N GLY A 61 -12.24 -4.76 -6.15
CA GLY A 61 -12.91 -3.55 -6.65
C GLY A 61 -13.92 -2.94 -5.68
N ALA A 62 -14.29 -3.65 -4.61
CA ALA A 62 -15.19 -3.17 -3.58
C ALA A 62 -14.41 -2.47 -2.47
N GLY A 63 -14.78 -1.23 -2.14
CA GLY A 63 -14.17 -0.48 -1.03
C GLY A 63 -12.80 0.14 -1.34
N VAL A 64 -12.37 0.17 -2.62
CA VAL A 64 -11.14 0.85 -3.04
C VAL A 64 -11.09 2.28 -2.54
N SER A 65 -12.19 3.03 -2.69
CA SER A 65 -12.27 4.43 -2.26
C SER A 65 -11.95 4.64 -0.79
N ARG A 66 -12.30 3.70 0.11
CA ARG A 66 -11.99 3.83 1.54
C ARG A 66 -10.50 3.64 1.81
N VAL A 67 -9.91 2.59 1.22
CA VAL A 67 -8.48 2.34 1.37
C VAL A 67 -7.67 3.45 0.70
N SER A 68 -8.13 3.96 -0.43
CA SER A 68 -7.55 5.14 -1.07
C SER A 68 -7.54 6.34 -0.13
N ASP A 69 -8.64 6.65 0.53
CA ASP A 69 -8.72 7.74 1.52
C ASP A 69 -7.74 7.52 2.69
N GLU A 70 -7.66 6.29 3.22
CA GLU A 70 -6.66 5.94 4.24
C GLU A 70 -5.23 6.16 3.74
N ILE A 71 -4.89 5.67 2.54
CA ILE A 71 -3.57 5.86 1.93
C ILE A 71 -3.23 7.35 1.85
N LEU A 72 -4.18 8.16 1.37
CA LEU A 72 -4.02 9.61 1.26
C LEU A 72 -3.81 10.26 2.62
N SER A 73 -4.52 9.80 3.66
CA SER A 73 -4.40 10.31 5.03
C SER A 73 -3.06 9.97 5.70
N TYR A 74 -2.35 8.91 5.27
CA TYR A 74 -1.00 8.60 5.77
C TYR A 74 0.11 9.33 5.00
N LEU A 75 -0.18 9.81 3.79
CA LEU A 75 0.78 10.45 2.87
C LEU A 75 0.63 11.98 2.79
N THR A 76 -0.34 12.56 3.49
CA THR A 76 -0.65 14.00 3.56
C THR A 76 -0.39 14.52 4.96
#